data_AF-A0A0C2J3N5-F1
#
_entry.id   AF-A0A0C2J3N5-F1
#
_cell.length_a   1.000
_cell.length_b   1.000
_cell.length_c   1.000
_cell.angle_alpha   90.00
_cell.angle_beta   90.00
_cell.angle_gamma   90.00
#
_symmetry.space_group_name_H-M   'P 1'
#
loop_
_entity.id
_entity.type
_entity.pdbx_description
1 polymer ?
#
loop_
_entity_poly.entity_id
_entity_poly.type
_entity_poly.pdbx_seq_one_letter_code
_entity_poly.pdbx_strand_id
1 'polypeptide(L)'
;MTTCDSCKGSKVDIGSNAVICSVCKGKGTVTRSESIIVFTVACNHCRGTGYSSAYPCRTCSGQGYSHSTHSTKIDIPPGTEDGQSMAFTNNVTEVLITIRVKKSDTYQKIGDHIYSDLNVDVYTALLGGTITGQTVYGPINVKVSVLNI
;
A
#
# COMPACT_ATOMS: atom_id res chain seq x y z
N MET A 1 4.03 5.45 9.17
CA MET A 1 4.44 6.48 10.15
C MET A 1 5.90 6.76 9.92
N THR A 2 6.27 8.01 9.72
CA THR A 2 7.67 8.43 9.58
C THR A 2 8.05 9.28 10.78
N THR A 3 9.34 9.34 11.08
CA THR A 3 9.88 10.28 12.07
C THR A 3 9.42 11.69 11.71
N CYS A 4 8.93 12.45 12.68
CA CYS A 4 8.42 13.80 12.43
C CYS A 4 9.55 14.68 11.87
N ASP A 5 9.34 15.29 10.70
CA ASP A 5 10.36 16.07 10.01
C ASP A 5 10.81 17.30 10.80
N SER A 6 9.88 17.95 11.51
CA SER A 6 10.17 19.16 12.30
C SER A 6 11.04 18.87 13.52
N CYS A 7 10.69 17.86 14.33
CA CYS A 7 11.44 17.57 15.56
C CYS A 7 12.46 16.45 15.41
N LYS A 8 12.51 15.76 14.26
CA LYS A 8 13.36 14.59 13.99
C LYS A 8 13.30 13.54 15.11
N GLY A 9 12.12 13.34 15.69
CA GLY A 9 11.90 12.39 16.80
C GLY A 9 12.19 12.94 18.21
N SER A 10 12.67 14.18 18.35
CA SER A 10 12.95 14.80 19.67
C SER A 10 11.70 15.09 20.49
N LYS A 11 10.53 15.19 19.84
CA LYS A 11 9.21 15.51 20.43
C LYS A 11 9.07 16.93 20.97
N VAL A 12 10.10 17.77 20.81
CA VAL A 12 10.11 19.17 21.26
C VAL A 12 10.11 20.10 20.05
N ASP A 13 9.59 21.32 20.21
CA ASP A 13 9.55 22.32 19.15
C ASP A 13 10.96 22.79 18.73
N ILE A 14 11.13 23.20 17.46
CA ILE A 14 12.41 23.64 16.92
C ILE A 14 12.91 24.87 17.70
N GLY A 15 14.15 24.80 18.20
CA GLY A 15 14.78 25.89 18.95
C GLY A 15 14.42 25.94 20.44
N SER A 16 13.59 25.00 20.93
CA SER A 16 13.33 24.85 22.36
C SER A 16 14.17 23.71 22.96
N ASN A 17 14.69 23.92 24.16
CA ASN A 17 15.52 22.94 24.85
C ASN A 17 14.66 21.97 25.66
N ALA A 18 15.07 20.70 25.68
CA ALA A 18 14.48 19.69 26.54
C ALA A 18 14.77 20.04 28.01
N VAL A 19 13.72 20.33 28.79
CA VAL A 19 13.86 20.63 30.22
C VAL A 19 13.90 19.30 30.98
N ILE A 20 14.81 19.16 31.95
CA ILE A 20 14.88 17.94 32.78
C ILE A 20 13.56 17.78 33.53
N CYS A 21 12.97 16.59 33.46
CA CYS A 21 11.71 16.32 34.16
C CYS A 21 11.92 16.43 35.67
N SER A 22 11.18 17.33 36.33
CA SER A 22 11.27 17.56 37.77
C SER A 22 10.90 16.34 38.62
N VAL A 23 10.00 15.48 38.10
CA VAL A 23 9.47 14.31 38.82
C VAL A 23 10.45 13.13 38.82
N CYS A 24 11.05 12.80 37.68
CA CYS A 24 12.01 11.70 37.58
C CYS A 24 13.48 12.15 37.59
N LYS A 25 13.75 13.46 37.61
CA LYS A 25 15.09 14.07 37.59
C LYS A 25 15.96 13.53 36.44
N GLY A 26 15.40 13.41 35.24
CA GLY A 26 16.13 12.90 34.07
C GLY A 26 16.15 11.38 33.91
N LYS A 27 15.67 10.61 34.90
CA LYS A 27 15.74 9.14 34.86
C LYS A 27 14.73 8.48 33.92
N GLY A 28 13.66 9.17 33.54
CA GLY A 28 12.57 8.63 32.72
C GLY A 28 11.65 7.66 33.47
N THR A 29 12.08 7.11 34.59
CA THR A 29 11.31 6.18 35.42
C THR A 29 11.12 6.72 36.85
N VAL A 30 10.07 6.24 37.51
CA VAL A 30 9.80 6.50 38.93
C VAL A 30 9.58 5.17 39.63
N THR A 31 10.24 5.00 40.78
CA THR A 31 10.04 3.84 41.63
C THR A 31 8.83 4.09 42.52
N ARG A 32 7.85 3.19 42.48
CA ARG A 32 6.69 3.19 43.36
C ARG A 32 6.74 1.97 44.25
N SER A 33 6.43 2.17 45.52
CA SER A 33 6.30 1.10 46.50
C SER A 33 4.85 1.07 46.96
N GLU A 34 4.14 -0.02 46.68
CA GLU A 34 2.84 -0.29 47.28
C GLU A 34 2.97 -1.52 48.19
N SER A 35 2.83 -1.28 49.49
CA SER A 35 2.96 -2.29 50.54
C SER A 35 4.29 -3.05 50.47
N ILE A 36 4.27 -4.32 50.08
CA ILE A 36 5.45 -5.22 50.05
C ILE A 36 6.10 -5.24 48.65
N ILE A 37 5.47 -4.62 47.64
CA ILE A 37 5.92 -4.67 46.25
C ILE A 37 6.52 -3.33 45.86
N VAL A 38 7.78 -3.36 45.41
CA VAL A 38 8.49 -2.22 44.84
C VAL A 38 8.64 -2.45 43.34
N PHE A 39 8.14 -1.52 42.53
CA PHE A 39 8.22 -1.61 41.08
C PHE A 39 8.56 -0.26 40.45
N THR A 40 9.28 -0.32 39.34
CA THR A 40 9.69 0.86 38.59
C THR A 40 8.77 1.02 37.39
N VAL A 41 8.08 2.16 37.32
CA VAL A 41 7.21 2.50 36.19
C VAL A 41 7.78 3.65 35.39
N ALA A 42 7.39 3.75 34.11
CA ALA A 42 7.68 4.94 33.32
C ALA A 42 7.07 6.18 34.00
N CYS A 43 7.83 7.27 34.03
CA CYS A 43 7.35 8.51 34.62
C CYS A 43 6.18 9.07 33.79
N ASN A 44 4.99 9.19 34.39
CA ASN A 44 3.80 9.71 33.70
C ASN A 44 3.99 11.15 33.16
N HIS A 45 4.83 11.96 33.81
CA HIS A 45 5.06 13.36 33.44
C HIS A 45 5.89 13.52 32.16
N CYS A 46 6.90 12.66 31.94
CA CYS A 46 7.74 12.70 30.75
C CYS A 46 7.50 11.50 29.80
N ARG A 47 6.55 10.62 30.15
CA ARG A 47 6.26 9.37 29.42
C ARG A 47 7.51 8.54 29.12
N GLY A 48 8.43 8.46 30.07
CA GLY A 48 9.66 7.68 29.92
C GLY A 48 10.86 8.42 29.34
N THR A 49 10.73 9.64 28.83
CA THR A 49 11.85 10.33 28.13
C THR A 49 12.91 10.91 29.07
N GLY A 50 12.58 11.15 30.34
CA GLY A 50 13.46 11.86 31.29
C GLY A 50 13.37 13.39 31.19
N TYR A 51 12.77 13.91 30.13
CA TYR A 51 12.67 15.34 29.84
C TYR A 51 11.21 15.77 29.70
N SER A 52 10.86 16.90 30.33
CA SER A 52 9.56 17.53 30.14
C SER A 52 9.56 18.39 28.87
N SER A 53 8.60 18.12 27.99
CA SER A 53 8.29 18.96 26.83
C SER A 53 7.52 20.20 27.29
N ALA A 54 8.23 21.24 27.72
CA ALA A 54 7.60 22.54 27.98
C ALA A 54 6.93 23.11 26.71
N TYR A 55 7.52 22.80 25.55
CA TYR A 55 7.01 23.14 24.22
C TYR A 55 6.97 21.87 23.36
N PRO A 56 5.88 21.09 23.39
CA PRO A 56 5.76 19.92 22.53
C PRO A 56 5.80 20.35 21.06
N CYS A 57 6.42 19.53 20.21
CA CYS A 57 6.46 19.79 18.77
C CYS A 57 5.03 19.97 18.22
N ARG A 58 4.75 21.13 17.63
CA ARG A 58 3.41 21.46 17.09
C ARG A 58 2.99 20.52 15.97
N THR A 59 3.94 20.08 15.15
CA THR A 59 3.71 19.23 13.98
C THR A 59 3.27 17.80 14.34
N CYS A 60 3.83 17.21 15.40
CA CYS A 60 3.48 15.85 15.84
C CYS A 60 2.79 15.81 17.22
N SER A 61 2.44 16.95 17.78
CA SER A 61 1.88 17.08 19.14
C SER A 61 2.67 16.30 20.20
N GLY A 62 4.00 16.31 20.10
CA GLY A 62 4.90 15.60 21.02
C GLY A 62 4.96 14.06 20.85
N GLN A 63 4.42 13.51 19.77
CA GLN A 63 4.49 12.07 19.48
C GLN A 63 5.84 11.64 18.91
N GLY A 64 6.50 12.50 18.12
CA GLY A 64 7.79 12.24 17.49
C GLY A 64 7.70 11.56 16.11
N TYR A 65 6.49 11.19 15.70
CA TYR A 65 6.17 10.63 14.39
C TYR A 65 4.98 11.36 13.78
N SER A 66 4.90 11.38 12.45
CA SER A 66 3.79 11.93 11.69
C SER A 66 3.29 10.93 10.65
N HIS A 67 2.02 11.08 10.25
CA HIS A 67 1.49 10.38 9.09
C HIS A 67 2.05 11.03 7.84
N SER A 68 2.86 10.28 7.09
CA SER A 68 3.35 10.65 5.77
C SER A 68 2.70 9.73 4.74
N THR A 69 2.18 10.32 3.67
CA THR A 69 1.68 9.59 2.51
C THR A 69 2.82 9.44 1.51
N HIS A 70 3.19 8.21 1.18
CA HIS A 70 4.16 7.91 0.14
C HIS A 70 3.43 7.35 -1.08
N SER A 71 3.70 7.94 -2.24
CA SER A 71 3.24 7.41 -3.53
C SER A 71 4.38 6.66 -4.19
N THR A 72 4.13 5.41 -4.58
CA THR A 72 5.09 4.56 -5.28
C THR A 72 4.49 4.07 -6.57
N LYS A 73 5.30 4.03 -7.64
CA LYS A 73 4.91 3.42 -8.90
C LYS A 73 5.21 1.93 -8.84
N ILE A 74 4.23 1.12 -9.20
CA ILE A 74 4.35 -0.34 -9.29
C ILE A 74 4.05 -0.69 -10.74
N ASP A 75 5.03 -1.30 -11.40
CA ASP A 75 4.87 -1.80 -12.76
C ASP A 75 4.24 -3.19 -12.70
N ILE A 76 3.08 -3.35 -13.34
CA ILE A 76 2.38 -4.63 -13.41
C ILE A 76 2.90 -5.38 -14.65
N PRO A 77 3.52 -6.56 -14.49
CA PRO A 77 4.07 -7.28 -15.62
C PRO A 77 2.95 -7.79 -16.55
N PRO A 78 3.23 -7.88 -17.86
CA PRO A 78 2.29 -8.47 -18.80
C PRO A 78 2.01 -9.93 -18.44
N GLY A 79 0.80 -10.40 -18.69
CA GLY A 79 0.40 -11.79 -18.44
C GLY A 79 -0.05 -12.10 -17.01
N THR A 80 -0.02 -11.13 -16.10
CA THR A 80 -0.47 -11.31 -14.71
C THR A 80 -1.90 -11.91 -14.65
N GLU A 81 -2.07 -12.89 -13.78
CA GLU A 81 -3.36 -13.54 -13.51
C GLU A 81 -4.19 -12.81 -12.45
N ASP A 82 -5.51 -13.06 -12.49
CA ASP A 82 -6.39 -12.61 -11.43
C ASP A 82 -6.07 -13.33 -10.12
N GLY A 83 -5.94 -12.56 -9.03
CA GLY A 83 -5.55 -13.09 -7.72
C GLY A 83 -4.05 -13.30 -7.52
N GLN A 84 -3.22 -13.07 -8.56
CA GLN A 84 -1.77 -13.13 -8.42
C GLN A 84 -1.31 -12.10 -7.39
N SER A 85 -0.47 -12.54 -6.46
CA SER A 85 0.08 -11.68 -5.41
C SER A 85 1.57 -11.48 -5.62
N MET A 86 2.04 -10.25 -5.46
CA MET A 86 3.43 -9.86 -5.55
C MET A 86 3.87 -9.11 -4.29
N ALA A 87 5.04 -9.46 -3.79
CA ALA A 87 5.67 -8.73 -2.69
C ALA A 87 6.36 -7.49 -3.24
N PHE A 88 6.08 -6.34 -2.63
CA PHE A 88 6.76 -5.09 -2.90
C PHE A 88 7.42 -4.59 -1.63
N THR A 89 8.75 -4.51 -1.66
CA THR A 89 9.54 -4.01 -0.53
C THR A 89 9.94 -2.58 -0.79
N ASN A 90 9.42 -1.66 0.02
CA ASN A 90 9.96 -0.31 0.10
C ASN A 90 11.09 -0.25 1.15
N ASN A 91 11.82 0.86 1.23
CA ASN A 91 12.91 1.10 2.19
C ASN A 91 12.54 0.94 3.68
N VAL A 92 11.25 0.77 4.00
CA VAL A 92 10.73 0.77 5.38
C VAL A 92 9.81 -0.42 5.66
N THR A 93 9.09 -0.92 4.65
CA THR A 93 8.03 -1.92 4.83
C THR A 93 7.88 -2.80 3.60
N GLU A 94 7.65 -4.08 3.82
CA GLU A 94 7.17 -5.01 2.80
C GLU A 94 5.64 -4.97 2.74
N VAL A 95 5.10 -4.91 1.53
CA VAL A 95 3.66 -4.86 1.26
C VAL A 95 3.34 -5.97 0.27
N LEU A 96 2.32 -6.77 0.57
CA LEU A 96 1.79 -7.75 -0.37
C LEU A 96 0.69 -7.11 -1.21
N ILE A 97 0.86 -7.12 -2.52
CA ILE A 97 -0.09 -6.55 -3.48
C ILE A 97 -0.77 -7.71 -4.20
N THR A 98 -2.10 -7.80 -4.09
CA THR A 98 -2.89 -8.76 -4.85
C THR A 98 -3.57 -8.05 -6.01
N ILE A 99 -3.31 -8.52 -7.22
CA ILE A 99 -3.88 -7.96 -8.44
C ILE A 99 -5.27 -8.57 -8.64
N ARG A 100 -6.25 -7.71 -8.94
CA ARG A 100 -7.60 -8.12 -9.32
C ARG A 100 -7.92 -7.62 -10.71
N VAL A 101 -8.12 -8.55 -11.64
CA VAL A 101 -8.44 -8.24 -13.03
C VAL A 101 -9.95 -8.04 -13.13
N LYS A 102 -10.35 -6.87 -13.60
CA LYS A 102 -11.77 -6.58 -13.85
C LYS A 102 -12.27 -7.44 -15.00
N LYS A 103 -13.42 -8.10 -14.81
CA LYS A 103 -14.11 -8.84 -15.88
C LYS A 103 -14.43 -7.90 -17.05
N SER A 104 -14.15 -8.35 -18.26
CA SER A 104 -14.51 -7.66 -19.50
C SER A 104 -15.84 -8.21 -20.03
N ASP A 105 -16.63 -7.35 -20.67
CA ASP A 105 -17.90 -7.73 -21.29
C ASP A 105 -17.70 -8.43 -22.64
N THR A 106 -16.57 -8.17 -23.30
CA THR A 106 -16.27 -8.68 -24.66
C THR A 106 -15.28 -9.84 -24.62
N TYR A 107 -14.37 -9.86 -23.65
CA TYR A 107 -13.26 -10.80 -23.61
C TYR A 107 -13.28 -11.63 -22.34
N GLN A 108 -13.02 -12.92 -22.48
CA GLN A 108 -12.85 -13.84 -21.37
C GLN A 108 -11.46 -14.45 -21.44
N LYS A 109 -10.66 -14.28 -20.38
CA LYS A 109 -9.35 -14.96 -20.26
C LYS A 109 -9.59 -16.31 -19.58
N ILE A 110 -9.20 -17.41 -20.24
CA ILE A 110 -9.23 -18.76 -19.67
C ILE A 110 -7.84 -19.35 -19.87
N GLY A 111 -7.10 -19.55 -18.78
CA GLY A 111 -5.67 -19.88 -18.83
C GLY A 111 -4.88 -18.79 -19.57
N ASP A 112 -4.08 -19.21 -20.55
CA ASP A 112 -3.27 -18.31 -21.39
C ASP A 112 -4.00 -17.81 -22.64
N HIS A 113 -5.28 -18.15 -22.80
CA HIS A 113 -6.06 -17.82 -23.99
C HIS A 113 -7.12 -16.76 -23.72
N ILE A 114 -7.39 -15.96 -24.74
CA ILE A 114 -8.43 -14.93 -24.73
C ILE A 114 -9.52 -15.38 -25.70
N TYR A 115 -10.74 -15.49 -25.18
CA TYR A 115 -11.94 -15.86 -25.90
C TYR A 115 -12.82 -14.63 -26.10
N SER A 116 -13.43 -14.55 -27.27
CA SER A 116 -14.43 -13.56 -27.63
C SER A 116 -15.37 -14.16 -28.67
N ASP A 117 -16.65 -13.83 -28.56
CA ASP A 117 -17.63 -14.23 -29.55
C ASP A 117 -17.58 -13.29 -30.75
N LEU A 118 -17.47 -13.85 -31.94
CA LEU A 118 -17.54 -13.11 -33.19
C LEU A 118 -18.77 -13.59 -33.96
N ASN A 119 -19.76 -12.70 -34.08
CA ASN A 119 -20.97 -13.00 -34.82
C ASN A 119 -20.68 -13.00 -36.32
N VAL A 120 -21.13 -14.05 -37.01
CA VAL A 120 -20.93 -14.23 -38.45
C VAL A 120 -22.29 -14.26 -39.15
N ASP A 121 -22.41 -13.53 -40.24
CA ASP A 121 -23.60 -13.56 -41.07
C ASP A 121 -23.76 -14.93 -41.74
N VAL A 122 -25.01 -15.39 -41.86
CA VAL A 122 -25.34 -16.71 -42.44
C VAL A 122 -24.76 -16.87 -43.84
N TYR A 123 -24.79 -15.82 -44.67
CA TYR A 123 -24.22 -15.86 -46.02
C TYR A 123 -22.71 -16.11 -46.01
N THR A 124 -21.98 -15.47 -45.09
CA THR A 124 -20.53 -15.63 -44.94
C THR A 124 -20.17 -16.98 -44.35
N ALA A 125 -21.00 -17.52 -43.45
CA ALA A 125 -20.83 -18.87 -42.93
C ALA A 125 -21.01 -19.94 -44.03
N LEU A 126 -21.96 -19.74 -44.94
CA LEU A 126 -22.24 -20.69 -46.03
C LEU A 126 -21.28 -20.58 -47.21
N LEU A 127 -21.01 -19.37 -47.71
CA LEU A 127 -20.21 -19.15 -48.93
C LEU A 127 -18.72 -18.95 -48.64
N GLY A 128 -18.35 -18.82 -47.36
CA GLY A 128 -17.04 -18.34 -46.96
C GLY A 128 -16.87 -16.83 -47.20
N GLY A 129 -15.81 -16.26 -46.62
CA GLY A 129 -15.50 -14.84 -46.76
C GLY A 129 -14.44 -14.36 -45.77
N THR A 130 -14.32 -13.05 -45.64
CA THR A 130 -13.43 -12.42 -44.65
C THR A 130 -14.25 -11.46 -43.79
N ILE A 131 -14.14 -11.63 -42.47
CA ILE A 131 -14.80 -10.79 -41.47
C ILE A 131 -13.74 -10.11 -40.61
N THR A 132 -14.02 -8.90 -40.16
CA THR A 132 -13.13 -8.18 -39.25
C THR A 132 -13.54 -8.49 -37.81
N GLY A 133 -12.65 -9.14 -37.07
CA GLY A 133 -12.80 -9.41 -35.64
C GLY A 133 -12.02 -8.38 -34.80
N GLN A 134 -12.55 -8.04 -33.64
CA GLN A 134 -11.85 -7.17 -32.68
C GLN A 134 -11.06 -8.03 -31.68
N THR A 135 -9.78 -7.72 -31.49
CA THR A 135 -8.94 -8.36 -30.46
C THR A 135 -8.44 -7.33 -29.45
N VAL A 136 -7.80 -7.81 -28.38
CA VAL A 136 -7.12 -6.96 -27.39
C VAL A 136 -5.96 -6.14 -27.97
N TYR A 137 -5.39 -6.55 -29.10
CA TYR A 137 -4.30 -5.86 -29.79
C TYR A 137 -4.78 -5.00 -30.98
N GLY A 138 -6.07 -5.03 -31.30
CA GLY A 138 -6.65 -4.32 -32.45
C GLY A 138 -7.48 -5.22 -33.37
N PRO A 139 -7.99 -4.65 -34.48
CA PRO A 139 -8.79 -5.39 -35.44
C PRO A 139 -7.92 -6.37 -36.24
N ILE A 140 -8.45 -7.57 -36.48
CA ILE A 140 -7.84 -8.58 -37.36
C ILE A 140 -8.84 -9.04 -38.40
N ASN A 141 -8.35 -9.45 -39.57
CA ASN A 141 -9.19 -10.06 -40.59
C ASN A 141 -9.16 -11.58 -40.44
N VAL A 142 -10.31 -12.18 -40.16
CA VAL A 142 -10.50 -13.62 -40.01
C VAL A 142 -11.11 -14.16 -41.30
N LYS A 143 -10.47 -15.17 -41.88
CA LYS A 143 -11.00 -15.87 -43.05
C LYS A 143 -11.91 -16.99 -42.58
N VAL A 144 -13.16 -16.95 -43.02
CA VAL A 144 -14.14 -18.02 -42.83
C VAL A 144 -14.13 -18.88 -44.08
N SER A 145 -13.77 -20.16 -43.92
CA SER A 145 -13.82 -21.13 -45.00
C SER A 145 -15.24 -21.67 -45.17
N VAL A 146 -15.56 -22.11 -46.38
CA VAL A 146 -16.83 -22.75 -46.71
C VAL A 146 -17.02 -23.98 -45.81
N LEU A 147 -18.17 -24.06 -45.13
CA LEU A 147 -18.57 -25.26 -44.41
C LEU A 147 -18.87 -26.37 -45.43
N ASN A 148 -17.97 -27.34 -45.58
CA ASN A 148 -18.26 -28.58 -46.28
C ASN A 148 -19.11 -29.46 -45.35
N ILE A 149 -20.43 -29.32 -45.46
CA ILE A 149 -21.43 -30.21 -44.87
C ILE A 149 -21.79 -31.31 -45.87
#